data_AF-A0A1S4C0C4-F1
#
_entry.id   AF-A0A1S4C0C4-F1
#
_cell.length_a   1.000
_cell.length_b   1.000
_cell.length_c   1.000
_cell.angle_alpha   90.00
_cell.angle_beta   90.00
_cell.angle_gamma   90.00
#
_symmetry.space_group_name_H-M   'P 1'
#
loop_
_entity.id
_entity.type
_entity.pdbx_description
1 polymer ?
#
loop_
_entity_poly.entity_id
_entity_poly.type
_entity_poly.pdbx_seq_one_letter_code
_entity_poly.pdbx_strand_id
1 'polypeptide(L)'
;MAGAKEQTMDVRSVVEAVATAGDDVEIDTPLYVVESLCMRCGENGTTRFLLTLIPHFRKILLSAFDCPHCSERNNEVEFAGEIQPRGCCYSLHVPSGDQKMLDRTVVKSE
;
A
#
# COMPACT_ATOMS: atom_id res chain seq x y z
N MET A 1 -8.16 18.57 12.45
CA MET A 1 -6.91 17.86 12.11
C MET A 1 -6.88 16.60 12.95
N ALA A 2 -7.52 15.53 12.48
CA ALA A 2 -7.52 14.25 13.17
C ALA A 2 -6.22 13.52 12.76
N GLY A 3 -5.32 13.34 13.72
CA GLY A 3 -4.09 12.57 13.50
C GLY A 3 -4.46 11.10 13.34
N ALA A 4 -3.94 10.47 12.28
CA ALA A 4 -4.00 9.02 12.12
C ALA A 4 -3.45 8.37 13.39
N LYS A 5 -4.26 7.53 14.04
CA LYS A 5 -3.85 6.81 15.25
C LYS A 5 -2.76 5.80 14.87
N GLU A 6 -1.53 6.07 15.27
CA GLU A 6 -0.44 5.09 15.17
C GLU A 6 -0.68 3.98 16.19
N GLN A 7 -0.95 2.77 15.71
CA GLN A 7 -1.04 1.57 16.54
C GLN A 7 0.15 0.67 16.25
N THR A 8 1.01 0.48 17.25
CA THR A 8 2.03 -0.58 17.25
C THR A 8 1.34 -1.92 17.46
N MET A 9 1.35 -2.77 16.44
CA MET A 9 0.70 -4.08 16.45
C MET A 9 1.65 -5.15 15.89
N ASP A 10 1.41 -6.41 16.22
CA ASP A 10 2.15 -7.53 15.63
C ASP A 10 1.73 -7.76 14.16
N VAL A 11 2.63 -8.31 13.35
CA VAL A 11 2.42 -8.59 11.92
C VAL A 11 1.15 -9.40 11.68
N ARG A 12 0.85 -10.35 12.58
CA ARG A 12 -0.38 -11.15 12.51
C ARG A 12 -1.65 -10.31 12.55
N SER A 13 -1.66 -9.25 13.34
CA SER A 13 -2.82 -8.35 13.43
C SER A 13 -3.01 -7.55 12.15
N VAL A 14 -1.92 -7.20 11.47
CA VAL A 14 -1.98 -6.55 10.15
C VAL A 14 -2.64 -7.51 9.16
N VAL A 15 -2.19 -8.77 9.11
CA VAL A 15 -2.73 -9.83 8.24
C VAL A 15 -4.23 -10.06 8.48
N GLU A 16 -4.66 -10.11 9.74
CA GLU A 16 -6.08 -10.28 10.09
C GLU A 16 -6.94 -9.08 9.69
N ALA A 17 -6.41 -7.85 9.81
CA ALA A 17 -7.09 -6.65 9.32
C ALA A 17 -7.22 -6.63 7.79
N VAL A 18 -6.22 -7.10 7.05
CA VAL A 18 -6.33 -7.24 5.58
C VAL A 18 -7.40 -8.24 5.19
N ALA A 19 -7.52 -9.34 5.93
CA ALA A 19 -8.49 -10.39 5.65
C ALA A 19 -9.94 -9.99 5.99
N THR A 20 -10.14 -9.13 7.00
CA THR A 20 -11.48 -8.79 7.52
C THR A 20 -12.03 -7.46 7.01
N ALA A 21 -11.19 -6.54 6.53
CA ALA A 21 -11.68 -5.31 5.92
C ALA A 21 -12.38 -5.64 4.58
N GLY A 22 -13.71 -5.57 4.58
CA GLY A 22 -14.56 -5.68 3.40
C GLY A 22 -14.38 -4.51 2.44
N ASP A 23 -15.19 -4.45 1.38
CA ASP A 23 -15.08 -3.42 0.32
C ASP A 23 -15.41 -1.99 0.80
N ASP A 24 -16.01 -1.83 1.99
CA ASP A 24 -16.34 -0.54 2.61
C ASP A 24 -15.17 0.02 3.44
N VAL A 25 -13.99 0.18 2.83
CA VAL A 25 -12.84 0.80 3.50
C VAL A 25 -13.04 2.32 3.52
N GLU A 26 -13.53 2.86 4.63
CA GLU A 26 -13.43 4.29 4.92
C GLU A 26 -11.94 4.70 4.90
N ILE A 27 -11.62 5.88 4.36
CA ILE A 27 -10.26 6.42 4.17
C ILE A 27 -9.45 6.50 5.48
N ASP A 28 -10.09 6.32 6.63
CA ASP A 28 -9.46 6.24 7.95
C ASP A 28 -8.84 4.85 8.22
N THR A 29 -8.10 4.31 7.25
CA THR A 29 -7.37 3.05 7.48
C THR A 29 -6.25 3.32 8.49
N PRO A 30 -6.18 2.56 9.60
CA PRO A 30 -5.12 2.73 10.58
C PRO A 30 -3.74 2.46 9.95
N LEU A 31 -2.78 3.31 10.28
CA LEU A 31 -1.37 3.10 9.95
C LEU A 31 -0.79 2.09 10.95
N TYR A 32 -0.36 0.93 10.47
CA TYR A 32 0.26 -0.08 11.31
C TYR A 32 1.76 0.11 11.32
N VAL A 33 2.37 0.07 12.51
CA VAL A 33 3.81 0.25 12.67
C VAL A 33 4.39 -0.98 13.36
N VAL A 34 5.38 -1.61 12.73
CA VAL A 34 6.04 -2.83 13.19
C VAL A 34 7.56 -2.61 13.21
N GLU A 35 8.22 -3.07 14.26
CA GLU A 35 9.68 -3.17 14.30
C GLU A 35 10.14 -4.34 13.41
N SER A 36 11.13 -4.12 12.54
CA SER A 36 11.56 -5.11 11.56
C SER A 36 13.07 -5.10 11.37
N LEU A 37 13.68 -6.26 11.14
CA LEU A 37 15.11 -6.39 10.94
C LEU A 37 15.56 -5.72 9.62
N CYS A 38 16.57 -4.86 9.69
CA CYS A 38 17.21 -4.30 8.51
C CYS A 38 18.12 -5.33 7.85
N MET A 39 17.80 -5.72 6.61
CA MET A 39 18.62 -6.69 5.85
C MET A 39 19.99 -6.15 5.41
N ARG A 40 20.23 -4.83 5.52
CA ARG A 40 21.52 -4.22 5.17
C ARG A 40 22.50 -4.20 6.35
N CYS A 41 22.06 -3.74 7.52
CA CYS A 41 22.94 -3.54 8.67
C CYS A 41 22.72 -4.51 9.83
N GLY A 42 21.64 -5.31 9.80
CA GLY A 42 21.30 -6.26 10.86
C GLY A 42 20.69 -5.64 12.11
N GLU A 43 20.52 -4.31 12.15
CA GLU A 43 19.83 -3.60 13.23
C GLU A 43 18.32 -3.51 12.97
N ASN A 44 17.53 -3.23 14.00
CA ASN A 44 16.09 -3.06 13.84
C ASN A 44 15.76 -1.68 13.22
N GLY A 45 14.94 -1.70 12.18
CA GLY A 45 14.26 -0.55 11.62
C GLY A 45 12.76 -0.60 11.88
N THR A 46 12.01 0.25 11.19
CA THR A 46 10.56 0.34 11.33
C THR A 46 9.90 0.14 9.98
N THR A 47 8.96 -0.81 9.91
CA THR A 47 8.08 -0.99 8.76
C THR A 47 6.71 -0.41 9.08
N ARG A 48 6.22 0.47 8.21
CA ARG A 48 4.88 1.05 8.26
C ARG A 48 4.02 0.40 7.20
N PHE A 49 2.89 -0.17 7.59
CA PHE A 49 1.92 -0.73 6.67
C PHE A 49 0.71 0.20 6.57
N LEU A 50 0.34 0.50 5.33
CA LEU A 50 -0.88 1.21 5.00
C LEU A 50 -1.73 0.31 4.11
N LEU A 51 -2.84 -0.18 4.65
CA LEU A 51 -3.88 -0.80 3.85
C LEU A 51 -4.72 0.31 3.21
N THR A 52 -4.92 0.26 1.91
CA THR A 52 -5.82 1.20 1.26
C THR A 52 -6.55 0.55 0.10
N LEU A 53 -7.80 0.97 -0.09
CA LEU A 53 -8.58 0.64 -1.26
C LEU A 53 -8.49 1.81 -2.23
N ILE A 54 -7.89 1.59 -3.39
CA ILE A 54 -7.97 2.58 -4.47
C ILE A 54 -9.33 2.37 -5.16
N PRO A 55 -10.21 3.40 -5.20
CA PRO A 55 -11.49 3.30 -5.88
C PRO A 55 -11.33 2.82 -7.34
N HIS A 56 -12.19 1.91 -7.77
CA HIS A 56 -12.12 1.27 -9.10
C HIS A 56 -10.85 0.44 -9.37
N PHE A 57 -10.05 0.15 -8.35
CA PHE A 57 -8.89 -0.73 -8.42
C PHE A 57 -8.98 -1.85 -7.37
N ARG A 58 -7.86 -2.49 -7.05
CA ARG A 58 -7.73 -3.53 -6.03
C ARG A 58 -7.35 -2.91 -4.68
N LYS A 59 -7.67 -3.63 -3.61
CA LYS A 59 -7.11 -3.36 -2.29
C LYS A 59 -5.61 -3.63 -2.31
N ILE A 60 -4.83 -2.68 -1.80
CA ILE A 60 -3.37 -2.74 -1.79
C ILE A 60 -2.85 -2.57 -0.37
N LEU A 61 -1.71 -3.22 -0.12
CA LEU A 61 -0.92 -3.08 1.08
C LEU A 61 0.37 -2.36 0.70
N LEU A 62 0.56 -1.13 1.19
CA LEU A 62 1.83 -0.43 1.07
C LEU A 62 2.68 -0.72 2.30
N SER A 63 3.91 -1.16 2.08
CA SER A 63 4.90 -1.44 3.12
C SER A 63 6.06 -0.47 2.95
N ALA A 64 6.26 0.42 3.91
CA ALA A 64 7.35 1.40 3.91
C ALA A 64 8.30 1.11 5.08
N PHE A 65 9.47 0.56 4.76
CA PHE A 65 10.56 0.32 5.70
C PHE A 65 11.51 1.52 5.75
N ASP A 66 11.89 1.92 6.96
CA ASP A 66 12.92 2.93 7.23
C ASP A 66 13.85 2.43 8.34
N CYS A 67 15.15 2.43 8.06
CA CYS A 67 16.18 2.09 9.06
C CYS A 67 16.88 3.37 9.53
N PRO A 68 16.82 3.73 10.84
CA PRO A 68 17.48 4.92 11.36
C PRO A 68 19.01 4.79 11.43
N HIS A 69 19.55 3.57 11.38
CA HIS A 69 20.98 3.29 11.57
C HIS A 69 21.78 3.43 10.27
N CYS A 70 21.28 2.86 9.18
CA CYS A 70 21.97 2.85 7.89
C CYS A 70 21.24 3.62 6.79
N SER A 71 20.12 4.28 7.13
CA SER A 71 19.27 5.03 6.19
C SER A 71 18.71 4.22 5.02
N GLU A 72 18.69 2.89 5.14
CA GLU A 72 18.03 2.05 4.16
C GLU A 72 16.52 2.30 4.20
N ARG A 73 15.94 2.47 3.01
CA ARG A 73 14.51 2.66 2.82
C ARG A 73 14.01 1.72 1.74
N ASN A 74 12.91 1.05 2.01
CA ASN A 74 12.28 0.16 1.04
C ASN A 74 10.77 0.41 1.03
N ASN A 75 10.21 0.61 -0.16
CA ASN A 75 8.77 0.80 -0.33
C ASN A 75 8.25 -0.28 -1.27
N GLU A 76 7.37 -1.12 -0.76
CA GLU A 76 6.76 -2.22 -1.50
C GLU A 76 5.24 -2.04 -1.58
N VAL A 77 4.68 -2.47 -2.70
CA VAL A 77 3.23 -2.46 -2.94
C VAL A 77 2.80 -3.89 -3.22
N GLU A 78 1.97 -4.43 -2.33
CA GLU A 78 1.41 -5.77 -2.47
C GLU A 78 -0.09 -5.69 -2.77
N PHE A 79 -0.58 -6.61 -3.60
CA PHE A 79 -2.01 -6.73 -3.88
C PHE A 79 -2.67 -7.55 -2.77
N ALA A 80 -3.49 -6.88 -1.98
CA ALA A 80 -4.21 -7.47 -0.87
C ALA A 80 -5.58 -7.96 -1.34
N GLY A 81 -5.64 -9.12 -2.01
CA GLY A 81 -6.92 -9.68 -2.45
C GLY A 81 -6.79 -10.89 -3.35
N GLU A 82 -7.93 -11.46 -3.72
CA GLU A 82 -7.99 -12.61 -4.63
C GLU A 82 -7.43 -12.24 -6.01
N ILE A 83 -6.62 -13.13 -6.59
CA ILE A 83 -6.17 -12.98 -7.97
C ILE A 83 -7.42 -12.90 -8.84
N GLN A 84 -7.53 -11.85 -9.66
CA GLN A 84 -8.70 -11.70 -10.50
C GLN A 84 -8.85 -12.93 -11.41
N PRO A 85 -10.09 -13.44 -11.57
CA PRO A 85 -10.34 -14.65 -12.36
C PRO A 85 -10.03 -14.45 -13.85
N ARG A 86 -9.82 -13.21 -14.30
CA ARG A 86 -9.53 -12.83 -15.68
C ARG A 86 -8.44 -11.76 -15.72
N GLY A 87 -7.63 -11.79 -16.77
CA GLY A 87 -6.71 -10.69 -17.08
C GLY A 87 -7.48 -9.43 -17.53
N CYS A 88 -6.90 -8.26 -17.27
CA CYS A 88 -7.45 -6.98 -17.72
C CYS A 88 -6.58 -6.43 -18.86
N CYS A 89 -7.22 -5.91 -19.90
CA CYS A 89 -6.56 -5.14 -20.96
C CYS A 89 -7.16 -3.73 -20.97
N TYR A 90 -6.33 -2.72 -20.77
CA TYR A 90 -6.74 -1.32 -20.76
C TYR A 90 -6.30 -0.63 -22.05
N SER A 91 -7.25 -0.15 -22.84
CA SER A 91 -6.99 0.65 -24.05
C SER A 91 -7.41 2.09 -23.82
N LEU A 92 -6.44 3.02 -23.84
CA LEU A 92 -6.71 4.46 -23.69
C LEU A 92 -6.54 5.17 -25.04
N HIS A 93 -7.57 5.87 -25.49
CA HIS A 93 -7.49 6.78 -26.63
C HIS A 93 -7.25 8.21 -26.15
N VAL A 94 -6.16 8.84 -26.60
CA VAL A 94 -5.79 10.21 -26.22
C VAL A 94 -6.09 11.14 -27.39
N PRO A 95 -7.20 11.92 -27.36
CA PRO A 95 -7.50 12.89 -28.39
C PRO A 95 -6.52 14.07 -28.33
N SER A 96 -6.15 14.60 -29.50
CA SER A 96 -5.22 15.73 -29.63
C SER A 96 -5.73 16.96 -28.89
N GLY A 97 -4.94 17.47 -27.94
CA GLY A 97 -5.25 18.69 -27.18
C GLY A 97 -5.94 18.48 -25.82
N ASP A 98 -6.29 17.25 -25.44
CA ASP A 98 -6.87 16.96 -24.13
C ASP A 98 -5.79 16.60 -23.08
N GLN A 99 -5.20 17.64 -22.49
CA GLN A 99 -4.14 17.50 -21.49
C GLN A 99 -4.60 16.71 -20.25
N LYS A 100 -5.90 16.71 -19.92
CA LYS A 100 -6.46 16.03 -18.74
C LYS A 100 -6.30 14.52 -18.80
N MET A 101 -6.09 13.95 -20.00
CA MET A 101 -5.80 12.53 -20.15
C MET A 101 -4.45 12.14 -19.56
N LEU A 102 -3.50 13.08 -19.47
CA LEU A 102 -2.16 12.87 -18.92
C LEU A 102 -2.13 12.98 -17.39
N ASP A 103 -3.15 13.60 -16.78
CA ASP A 103 -3.27 13.74 -15.33
C ASP A 103 -3.77 12.45 -14.65
N ARG A 104 -4.03 11.38 -15.42
CA ARG A 104 -4.49 10.10 -14.90
C ARG A 104 -3.37 9.35 -14.21
N THR A 105 -3.61 8.87 -12.99
CA THR A 105 -2.68 8.00 -12.28
C THR A 105 -2.76 6.57 -12.83
N VAL A 106 -1.61 5.96 -13.14
CA VAL A 106 -1.50 4.59 -13.64
C VAL A 106 -0.80 3.73 -12.61
N VAL A 107 -1.45 2.63 -12.20
CA VAL A 107 -0.85 1.61 -11.34
C VAL A 107 -0.52 0.40 -12.22
N LYS A 108 0.77 0.08 -12.36
CA LYS A 108 1.26 -1.06 -13.13
C LYS A 108 1.83 -2.11 -12.18
N SER A 109 1.33 -3.34 -12.24
CA SER A 109 1.99 -4.50 -11.63
C SER A 109 3.19 -4.93 -12.49
N GLU A 110 4.27 -5.41 -11.87
CA GLU A 110 5.38 -6.06 -12.61
C GLU A 110 4.90 -7.29 -13.40
#